data_AF-A0A2D0AHE1-F1
#
_entry.id   AF-A0A2D0AHE1-F1
#
_cell.length_a   1.000
_cell.length_b   1.000
_cell.length_c   1.000
_cell.angle_alpha   90.00
_cell.angle_beta   90.00
_cell.angle_gamma   90.00
#
_symmetry.space_group_name_H-M   'P 1'
#
loop_
_entity.id
_entity.type
_entity.pdbx_description
1 polymer ?
#
loop_
_entity_poly.entity_id
_entity_poly.type
_entity_poly.pdbx_seq_one_letter_code
_entity_poly.pdbx_strand_id
1 'polypeptide(L)'
;MFTHLESLVTQAFENDTQQIETIDFLTTKERHQLLYDFNDTKVDYPKDKTIVELFEEQVTQTPDTIAVVFEDVELTYQELNEQANQLGTYLRENYQIQPDDLIVIKLERSEKMIVAILGILKSGAAYVPIDPAYPQDRIDYIEQDTQAKVTINEEFLLEFNNTKSNYDNSNLEIISKPDSLAYVIYTSGTTGQPKGVMIENKGVINLIQSQTEQFQIEKDEKILLFSNYSFDASIEQIFLTILNGCSLFILSKETLLDETLLENFIYKNEITHLHAVPSLLNKIRPDNRFSLERVIAGGDICSIELAKSWSSICDFYNEYGPTETTVTSVEFCYKQNEILSIGRPISNTQVYILDQDKKVVPIGVTGKLYISGAGLSRGYLNKPELTAEKFIVNPFEAGTKMYDTGDLARWLPDGNIEFLGRA
;
A
#
# COMPACT_ATOMS: atom_id res chain seq x y z
N MET A 1 9.55 -25.85 23.03
CA MET A 1 10.37 -25.83 24.27
C MET A 1 10.99 -27.19 24.60
N PHE A 2 10.25 -28.24 24.99
CA PHE A 2 10.87 -29.56 25.31
C PHE A 2 11.66 -30.16 24.14
N THR A 3 11.11 -30.08 22.92
CA THR A 3 11.79 -30.53 21.69
C THR A 3 13.04 -29.70 21.37
N HIS A 4 13.05 -28.41 21.73
CA HIS A 4 14.24 -27.55 21.56
C HIS A 4 15.35 -27.97 22.52
N LEU A 5 15.01 -28.25 23.78
CA LEU A 5 15.97 -28.74 24.77
C LEU A 5 16.55 -30.10 24.37
N GLU A 6 15.71 -31.01 23.88
CA GLU A 6 16.14 -32.32 23.36
C GLU A 6 17.10 -32.16 22.17
N SER A 7 16.79 -31.29 21.21
CA SER A 7 17.66 -31.00 20.06
C SER A 7 19.01 -30.42 20.51
N LEU A 8 18.98 -29.44 21.42
CA LEU A 8 20.18 -28.79 21.95
C LEU A 8 21.08 -29.77 22.70
N VAL A 9 20.50 -30.60 23.58
CA VAL A 9 21.24 -31.61 24.33
C VAL A 9 21.83 -32.67 23.39
N THR A 10 21.06 -33.11 22.40
CA THR A 10 21.53 -34.10 21.41
C THR A 10 22.73 -33.57 20.64
N GLN A 11 22.66 -32.35 20.10
CA GLN A 11 23.76 -31.74 19.35
C GLN A 11 25.00 -31.50 20.22
N ALA A 12 24.80 -31.06 21.47
CA ALA A 12 25.91 -30.86 22.40
C ALA A 12 26.64 -32.17 22.73
N PHE A 13 25.95 -33.31 22.72
CA PHE A 13 26.57 -34.64 22.89
C PHE A 13 27.21 -35.17 21.61
N GLU A 14 26.71 -34.81 20.43
CA GLU A 14 27.26 -35.24 19.15
C GLU A 14 28.54 -34.47 18.77
N ASN A 15 28.70 -33.22 19.23
CA ASN A 15 29.89 -32.41 19.00
C ASN A 15 30.23 -31.53 20.22
N ASP A 16 31.04 -32.07 21.12
CA ASP A 16 31.46 -31.43 22.38
C ASP A 16 32.44 -30.25 22.21
N THR A 17 32.91 -30.00 20.98
CA THR A 17 33.78 -28.86 20.63
C THR A 17 33.04 -27.72 19.94
N GLN A 18 31.75 -27.89 19.64
CA GLN A 18 30.95 -26.87 18.97
C GLN A 18 30.73 -25.64 19.86
N GLN A 19 30.88 -24.44 19.30
CA GLN A 19 30.54 -23.21 20.00
C GLN A 19 29.03 -23.15 20.26
N ILE A 20 28.64 -22.82 21.49
CA ILE A 20 27.23 -22.78 21.93
C ILE A 20 26.36 -21.91 21.00
N GLU A 21 26.90 -20.77 20.52
CA GLU A 21 26.23 -19.84 19.60
C GLU A 21 25.92 -20.42 18.19
N THR A 22 26.51 -21.57 17.86
CA THR A 22 26.31 -22.26 16.58
C THR A 22 25.38 -23.47 16.68
N ILE A 23 24.94 -23.85 17.87
CA ILE A 23 24.03 -24.99 18.08
C ILE A 23 22.64 -24.61 17.59
N ASP A 24 22.06 -25.46 16.74
CA ASP A 24 20.80 -25.20 16.07
C ASP A 24 19.65 -25.95 16.76
N PHE A 25 19.06 -25.35 17.78
CA PHE A 25 18.04 -26.03 18.58
C PHE A 25 16.66 -26.14 17.91
N LEU A 26 16.47 -25.54 16.72
CA LEU A 26 15.25 -25.68 15.94
C LEU A 26 15.21 -27.04 15.24
N THR A 27 14.04 -27.68 15.25
CA THR A 27 13.85 -28.89 14.45
C THR A 27 13.78 -28.53 12.96
N THR A 28 14.16 -29.46 12.08
CA THR A 28 14.01 -29.27 10.63
C THR A 28 12.57 -28.96 10.25
N LYS A 29 11.59 -29.58 10.93
CA LYS A 29 10.16 -29.35 10.69
C LYS A 29 9.75 -27.91 11.06
N GLU A 30 10.13 -27.44 12.24
CA GLU A 30 9.79 -26.09 12.69
C GLU A 30 10.47 -25.02 11.83
N ARG A 31 11.74 -25.23 11.45
CA ARG A 31 12.42 -24.35 10.49
C ARG A 31 11.68 -24.30 9.16
N HIS A 32 11.25 -25.45 8.63
CA HIS A 32 10.51 -25.49 7.38
C HIS A 32 9.17 -24.73 7.49
N GLN A 33 8.47 -24.90 8.60
CA GLN A 33 7.22 -24.21 8.87
C GLN A 33 7.39 -22.68 8.91
N LEU A 34 8.41 -22.19 9.62
CA LEU A 34 8.68 -20.76 9.81
C LEU A 34 9.19 -20.07 8.54
N LEU A 35 9.92 -20.80 7.68
CA LEU A 35 10.49 -20.25 6.46
C LEU A 35 9.58 -20.39 5.25
N TYR A 36 8.81 -21.48 5.16
CA TYR A 36 8.09 -21.87 3.95
C TYR A 36 6.58 -22.04 4.18
N ASP A 37 6.13 -22.84 5.16
CA ASP A 37 4.68 -23.10 5.32
C ASP A 37 3.88 -21.84 5.66
N PHE A 38 4.37 -21.00 6.57
CA PHE A 38 3.73 -19.71 6.91
C PHE A 38 3.90 -18.65 5.82
N ASN A 39 4.75 -18.92 4.83
CA ASN A 39 5.12 -18.03 3.74
C ASN A 39 4.68 -18.56 2.35
N ASP A 40 3.85 -19.61 2.31
CA ASP A 40 3.32 -20.18 1.07
C ASP A 40 2.15 -19.32 0.55
N THR A 41 2.51 -18.13 0.08
CA THR A 41 1.58 -17.08 -0.37
C THR A 41 1.58 -16.89 -1.88
N LYS A 42 2.22 -17.81 -2.62
CA LYS A 42 2.43 -17.65 -4.05
C LYS A 42 1.11 -17.82 -4.82
N VAL A 43 0.71 -16.78 -5.53
CA VAL A 43 -0.47 -16.78 -6.42
C VAL A 43 -0.11 -16.14 -7.76
N ASP A 44 -0.79 -16.58 -8.82
CA ASP A 44 -0.62 -15.94 -10.13
C ASP A 44 -1.36 -14.60 -10.15
N TYR A 45 -0.77 -13.60 -10.80
CA TYR A 45 -1.35 -12.27 -10.92
C TYR A 45 -0.84 -11.61 -12.20
N PRO A 46 -1.46 -10.51 -12.68
CA PRO A 46 -1.07 -9.82 -13.92
C PRO A 46 0.26 -9.04 -13.83
N LYS A 47 1.34 -9.70 -13.38
CA LYS A 47 2.66 -9.12 -13.11
C LYS A 47 3.38 -8.55 -14.34
N ASP A 48 2.93 -8.92 -15.53
CA ASP A 48 3.47 -8.46 -16.82
C ASP A 48 2.72 -7.23 -17.36
N LYS A 49 1.75 -6.69 -16.60
CA LYS A 49 0.97 -5.50 -16.94
C LYS A 49 1.34 -4.29 -16.07
N THR A 50 0.84 -3.14 -16.48
CA THR A 50 0.87 -1.86 -15.78
C THR A 50 -0.51 -1.50 -15.23
N ILE A 51 -0.54 -0.52 -14.30
CA ILE A 51 -1.79 0.02 -13.77
C ILE A 51 -2.67 0.59 -14.90
N VAL A 52 -2.04 1.23 -15.90
CA VAL A 52 -2.73 1.83 -17.05
C VAL A 52 -3.43 0.76 -17.89
N GLU A 53 -2.76 -0.36 -18.18
CA GLU A 53 -3.37 -1.47 -18.92
C GLU A 53 -4.61 -2.02 -18.21
N LEU A 54 -4.51 -2.26 -16.90
CA LEU A 54 -5.63 -2.80 -16.12
C LEU A 54 -6.79 -1.79 -16.01
N PHE A 55 -6.47 -0.51 -15.86
CA PHE A 55 -7.48 0.55 -15.85
C PHE A 55 -8.21 0.64 -17.20
N GLU A 56 -7.50 0.62 -18.33
CA GLU A 56 -8.12 0.68 -19.66
C GLU A 56 -8.96 -0.57 -19.98
N GLU A 57 -8.54 -1.75 -19.50
CA GLU A 57 -9.34 -2.97 -19.53
C GLU A 57 -10.65 -2.83 -18.73
N GLN A 58 -10.59 -2.22 -17.55
CA GLN A 58 -11.77 -1.95 -16.73
C GLN A 58 -12.71 -0.93 -17.38
N VAL A 59 -12.16 0.14 -17.97
CA VAL A 59 -12.95 1.15 -18.73
C VAL A 59 -13.73 0.49 -19.86
N THR A 60 -13.12 -0.47 -20.56
CA THR A 60 -13.80 -1.22 -21.63
C THR A 60 -14.94 -2.11 -21.09
N GLN A 61 -14.82 -2.62 -19.86
CA GLN A 61 -15.82 -3.49 -19.24
C GLN A 61 -17.03 -2.71 -18.68
N THR A 62 -16.82 -1.53 -18.13
CA THR A 62 -17.85 -0.74 -17.43
C THR A 62 -17.77 0.76 -17.76
N PRO A 63 -17.90 1.17 -19.04
CA PRO A 63 -17.64 2.56 -19.46
C PRO A 63 -18.59 3.56 -18.80
N ASP A 64 -19.86 3.19 -18.66
CA ASP A 64 -20.94 4.06 -18.16
C ASP A 64 -21.09 4.03 -16.61
N THR A 65 -20.33 3.18 -15.91
CA THR A 65 -20.35 3.11 -14.45
C THR A 65 -19.64 4.34 -13.87
N ILE A 66 -20.15 4.89 -12.76
CA ILE A 66 -19.50 6.00 -12.05
C ILE A 66 -18.19 5.52 -11.42
N ALA A 67 -17.07 6.13 -11.80
CA ALA A 67 -15.74 5.82 -11.27
C ALA A 67 -15.36 6.71 -10.09
N VAL A 68 -15.69 8.01 -10.16
CA VAL A 68 -15.29 9.01 -9.15
C VAL A 68 -16.47 9.92 -8.83
N VAL A 69 -16.67 10.17 -7.53
CA VAL A 69 -17.64 11.12 -7.00
C VAL A 69 -16.93 12.12 -6.09
N PHE A 70 -17.08 13.41 -6.38
CA PHE A 70 -16.63 14.50 -5.53
C PHE A 70 -17.65 15.64 -5.56
N GLU A 71 -18.28 15.91 -4.41
CA GLU A 71 -19.37 16.89 -4.29
C GLU A 71 -20.48 16.65 -5.33
N ASP A 72 -20.75 17.62 -6.20
CA ASP A 72 -21.76 17.51 -7.27
C ASP A 72 -21.18 16.97 -8.59
N VAL A 73 -19.91 16.55 -8.60
CA VAL A 73 -19.22 16.01 -9.78
C VAL A 73 -19.18 14.49 -9.72
N GLU A 74 -19.73 13.87 -10.76
CA GLU A 74 -19.63 12.43 -11.01
C GLU A 74 -18.92 12.22 -12.36
N LEU A 75 -17.90 11.38 -12.36
CA LEU A 75 -17.21 10.96 -13.58
C LEU A 75 -17.42 9.47 -13.80
N THR A 76 -17.92 9.12 -14.97
CA THR A 76 -17.92 7.73 -15.45
C THR A 76 -16.50 7.22 -15.71
N TYR A 77 -16.32 5.91 -15.81
CA TYR A 77 -15.03 5.32 -16.22
C TYR A 77 -14.57 5.86 -17.59
N GLN A 78 -15.50 6.00 -18.54
CA GLN A 78 -15.18 6.55 -19.85
C GLN A 78 -14.72 8.01 -19.74
N GLU A 79 -15.48 8.87 -19.05
CA GLU A 79 -15.11 10.30 -18.90
C GLU A 79 -13.79 10.47 -18.15
N LEU A 80 -13.56 9.69 -17.09
CA LEU A 80 -12.29 9.71 -16.36
C LEU A 80 -11.12 9.34 -17.26
N ASN A 81 -11.28 8.27 -18.05
CA ASN A 81 -10.26 7.80 -18.99
C ASN A 81 -9.95 8.84 -20.08
N GLU A 82 -10.98 9.42 -20.69
CA GLU A 82 -10.85 10.44 -21.72
C GLU A 82 -10.12 11.69 -21.20
N GLN A 83 -10.46 12.17 -20.00
CA GLN A 83 -9.79 13.32 -19.40
C GLN A 83 -8.33 13.01 -19.03
N ALA A 84 -8.07 11.81 -18.51
CA ALA A 84 -6.72 11.38 -18.18
C ALA A 84 -5.86 11.17 -19.45
N ASN A 85 -6.44 10.67 -20.55
CA ASN A 85 -5.77 10.56 -21.85
C ASN A 85 -5.34 11.93 -22.36
N GLN A 86 -6.22 12.92 -22.35
CA GLN A 86 -5.89 14.27 -22.79
C GLN A 86 -4.73 14.87 -21.99
N LEU A 87 -4.75 14.71 -20.66
CA LEU A 87 -3.65 15.16 -19.81
C LEU A 87 -2.36 14.38 -20.07
N GLY A 88 -2.45 13.05 -20.24
CA GLY A 88 -1.29 12.21 -20.57
C GLY A 88 -0.64 12.62 -21.89
N THR A 89 -1.43 12.94 -22.91
CA THR A 89 -0.96 13.40 -24.23
C THR A 89 -0.28 14.76 -24.09
N TYR A 90 -0.93 15.70 -23.38
CA TYR A 90 -0.34 17.01 -23.09
C TYR A 90 1.03 16.87 -22.42
N LEU A 91 1.13 16.03 -21.39
CA LEU A 91 2.39 15.80 -20.67
C LEU A 91 3.45 15.22 -21.60
N ARG A 92 3.13 14.18 -22.36
CA ARG A 92 4.06 13.49 -23.24
C ARG A 92 4.61 14.41 -24.34
N GLU A 93 3.75 15.20 -24.98
CA GLU A 93 4.12 16.11 -26.07
C GLU A 93 4.95 17.31 -25.58
N ASN A 94 4.56 17.93 -24.46
CA ASN A 94 5.17 19.18 -24.02
C ASN A 94 6.42 18.99 -23.13
N TYR A 95 6.54 17.84 -22.45
CA TYR A 95 7.62 17.58 -21.48
C TYR A 95 8.50 16.38 -21.83
N GLN A 96 8.29 15.78 -23.01
CA GLN A 96 9.10 14.67 -23.54
C GLN A 96 9.22 13.53 -22.52
N ILE A 97 8.08 13.14 -21.93
CA ILE A 97 8.03 12.15 -20.85
C ILE A 97 8.57 10.80 -21.31
N GLN A 98 9.34 10.16 -20.43
CA GLN A 98 9.88 8.82 -20.53
C GLN A 98 9.50 8.02 -19.27
N PRO A 99 9.55 6.68 -19.33
CA PRO A 99 9.39 5.85 -18.14
C PRO A 99 10.34 6.26 -17.01
N ASP A 100 9.85 6.21 -15.77
CA ASP A 100 10.54 6.62 -14.54
C ASP A 100 10.79 8.13 -14.36
N ASP A 101 10.37 8.99 -15.30
CA ASP A 101 10.29 10.43 -15.04
C ASP A 101 9.32 10.70 -13.89
N LEU A 102 9.63 11.72 -13.08
CA LEU A 102 8.80 12.13 -11.95
C LEU A 102 8.01 13.40 -12.29
N ILE A 103 6.73 13.39 -11.92
CA ILE A 103 5.85 14.56 -11.99
C ILE A 103 5.23 14.79 -10.61
N VAL A 104 5.37 16.00 -10.07
CA VAL A 104 4.78 16.35 -8.77
C VAL A 104 3.30 16.68 -8.95
N ILE A 105 2.47 16.22 -8.02
CA ILE A 105 1.08 16.65 -7.86
C ILE A 105 0.98 17.46 -6.58
N LYS A 106 0.53 18.71 -6.69
CA LYS A 106 0.31 19.63 -5.57
C LYS A 106 -1.09 20.24 -5.70
N LEU A 107 -2.08 19.39 -5.48
CA LEU A 107 -3.51 19.70 -5.57
C LEU A 107 -4.21 19.39 -4.24
N GLU A 108 -5.34 20.07 -4.01
CA GLU A 108 -6.29 19.69 -2.96
C GLU A 108 -7.16 18.51 -3.43
N ARG A 109 -7.83 17.86 -2.48
CA ARG A 109 -8.72 16.71 -2.75
C ARG A 109 -9.84 17.14 -3.70
N SER A 110 -9.94 16.47 -4.84
CA SER A 110 -10.96 16.69 -5.87
C SER A 110 -10.91 15.55 -6.90
N GLU A 111 -11.88 15.51 -7.81
CA GLU A 111 -11.84 14.64 -9.00
C GLU A 111 -10.61 14.93 -9.89
N LYS A 112 -10.18 16.19 -9.97
CA LYS A 112 -9.02 16.62 -10.76
C LYS A 112 -7.73 15.92 -10.34
N MET A 113 -7.61 15.62 -9.05
CA MET A 113 -6.46 14.89 -8.50
C MET A 113 -6.39 13.47 -9.07
N ILE A 114 -7.53 12.78 -9.23
CA ILE A 114 -7.56 11.43 -9.82
C ILE A 114 -7.26 11.50 -11.32
N VAL A 115 -7.82 12.51 -12.02
CA VAL A 115 -7.46 12.79 -13.43
C VAL A 115 -5.95 13.02 -13.56
N ALA A 116 -5.33 13.77 -12.64
CA ALA A 116 -3.90 14.04 -12.63
C ALA A 116 -3.05 12.78 -12.41
N ILE A 117 -3.39 11.96 -11.41
CA ILE A 117 -2.71 10.68 -11.14
C ILE A 117 -2.74 9.79 -12.38
N LEU A 118 -3.92 9.58 -12.97
CA LEU A 118 -4.06 8.73 -14.16
C LEU A 118 -3.40 9.33 -15.39
N GLY A 119 -3.48 10.66 -15.58
CA GLY A 119 -2.83 11.33 -16.71
C GLY A 119 -1.30 11.22 -16.64
N ILE A 120 -0.72 11.33 -15.45
CA ILE A 120 0.73 11.10 -15.24
C ILE A 120 1.09 9.66 -15.57
N LEU A 121 0.37 8.68 -15.03
CA LEU A 121 0.62 7.26 -15.31
C LEU A 121 0.50 6.94 -16.80
N LYS A 122 -0.54 7.46 -17.46
CA LYS A 122 -0.75 7.31 -18.92
C LYS A 122 0.34 7.98 -19.74
N SER A 123 0.90 9.10 -19.28
CA SER A 123 2.05 9.71 -19.96
C SER A 123 3.30 8.81 -19.95
N GLY A 124 3.38 7.89 -18.98
CA GLY A 124 4.50 6.96 -18.73
C GLY A 124 5.32 7.31 -17.49
N ALA A 125 5.08 8.46 -16.88
CA ALA A 125 5.76 8.94 -15.67
C ALA A 125 5.16 8.37 -14.38
N ALA A 126 5.91 8.51 -13.29
CA ALA A 126 5.44 8.28 -11.93
C ALA A 126 5.07 9.59 -11.25
N TYR A 127 4.05 9.56 -10.39
CA TYR A 127 3.63 10.76 -9.66
C TYR A 127 4.27 10.87 -8.28
N VAL A 128 4.46 12.10 -7.83
CA VAL A 128 4.94 12.43 -6.49
C VAL A 128 3.91 13.33 -5.80
N PRO A 129 3.09 12.82 -4.89
CA PRO A 129 2.09 13.62 -4.21
C PRO A 129 2.72 14.50 -3.14
N ILE A 130 2.34 15.79 -3.13
CA ILE A 130 2.69 16.75 -2.10
C ILE A 130 1.41 17.41 -1.59
N ASP A 131 1.11 17.22 -0.31
CA ASP A 131 0.03 17.92 0.36
C ASP A 131 0.33 19.43 0.42
N PRO A 132 -0.51 20.29 -0.19
CA PRO A 132 -0.33 21.74 -0.11
C PRO A 132 -0.34 22.30 1.31
N ALA A 133 -0.87 21.56 2.29
CA ALA A 133 -0.89 21.94 3.70
C ALA A 133 0.40 21.61 4.46
N TYR A 134 1.41 20.98 3.82
CA TYR A 134 2.70 20.77 4.45
C TYR A 134 3.44 22.09 4.74
N PRO A 135 4.33 22.12 5.76
CA PRO A 135 5.23 23.24 5.96
C PRO A 135 6.06 23.50 4.70
N GLN A 136 6.27 24.79 4.35
CA GLN A 136 6.96 25.17 3.11
C GLN A 136 8.35 24.52 2.98
N ASP A 137 9.15 24.49 4.04
CA ASP A 137 10.47 23.84 4.03
C ASP A 137 10.42 22.36 3.62
N ARG A 138 9.32 21.67 3.96
CA ARG A 138 9.11 20.26 3.57
C ARG A 138 8.73 20.17 2.09
N ILE A 139 7.89 21.08 1.60
CA ILE A 139 7.52 21.16 0.19
C ILE A 139 8.78 21.41 -0.66
N ASP A 140 9.56 22.44 -0.30
CA ASP A 140 10.78 22.83 -0.99
C ASP A 140 11.79 21.67 -1.03
N TYR A 141 11.94 20.93 0.08
CA TYR A 141 12.81 19.75 0.12
C TYR A 141 12.36 18.67 -0.87
N ILE A 142 11.07 18.33 -0.91
CA ILE A 142 10.55 17.30 -1.78
C ILE A 142 10.66 17.74 -3.26
N GLU A 143 10.29 18.97 -3.58
CA GLU A 143 10.42 19.50 -4.95
C GLU A 143 11.89 19.51 -5.40
N GLN A 144 12.82 19.84 -4.51
CA GLN A 144 14.25 19.82 -4.82
C GLN A 144 14.79 18.39 -5.01
N ASP A 145 14.43 17.44 -4.14
CA ASP A 145 14.94 16.07 -4.19
C ASP A 145 14.35 15.29 -5.37
N THR A 146 13.09 15.52 -5.72
CA THR A 146 12.44 14.82 -6.85
C THR A 146 13.03 15.17 -8.21
N GLN A 147 13.53 16.40 -8.40
CA GLN A 147 13.94 16.92 -9.70
C GLN A 147 12.87 16.68 -10.79
N ALA A 148 11.59 16.79 -10.40
CA ALA A 148 10.47 16.49 -11.27
C ALA A 148 10.45 17.38 -12.51
N LYS A 149 10.00 16.82 -13.64
CA LYS A 149 9.94 17.55 -14.92
C LYS A 149 8.96 18.71 -14.89
N VAL A 150 7.87 18.53 -14.14
CA VAL A 150 6.80 19.51 -13.98
C VAL A 150 6.04 19.25 -12.68
N THR A 151 5.43 20.31 -12.16
CA THR A 151 4.50 20.26 -11.02
C THR A 151 3.09 20.57 -11.50
N ILE A 152 2.16 19.65 -11.28
CA ILE A 152 0.73 19.85 -11.52
C ILE A 152 0.13 20.53 -10.28
N ASN A 153 -0.24 21.80 -10.46
CA ASN A 153 -0.99 22.62 -9.50
C ASN A 153 -2.23 23.22 -10.21
N GLU A 154 -3.00 24.06 -9.50
CA GLU A 154 -4.20 24.70 -10.09
C GLU A 154 -3.89 25.57 -11.32
N GLU A 155 -2.75 26.26 -11.33
CA GLU A 155 -2.32 27.10 -12.47
C GLU A 155 -2.02 26.25 -13.70
N PHE A 156 -1.26 25.17 -13.53
CA PHE A 156 -0.98 24.19 -14.58
C PHE A 156 -2.28 23.62 -15.16
N LEU A 157 -3.24 23.25 -14.29
CA LEU A 157 -4.52 22.71 -14.76
C LEU A 157 -5.35 23.75 -15.52
N LEU A 158 -5.27 25.03 -15.13
CA LEU A 158 -5.93 26.12 -15.86
C LEU A 158 -5.34 26.27 -17.28
N GLU A 159 -4.01 26.25 -17.41
CA GLU A 159 -3.31 26.33 -18.69
C GLU A 159 -3.63 25.12 -19.58
N PHE A 160 -3.59 23.92 -19.02
CA PHE A 160 -4.00 22.70 -19.70
C PHE A 160 -5.45 22.79 -20.18
N ASN A 161 -6.39 23.21 -19.32
CA ASN A 161 -7.81 23.30 -19.67
C ASN A 161 -8.09 24.28 -20.83
N ASN A 162 -7.30 25.35 -20.96
CA ASN A 162 -7.41 26.29 -22.09
C ASN A 162 -7.00 25.67 -23.44
N THR A 163 -6.23 24.58 -23.42
CA THR A 163 -5.74 23.88 -24.61
C THR A 163 -6.23 22.45 -24.73
N LYS A 164 -7.02 21.95 -23.77
CA LYS A 164 -7.50 20.58 -23.65
C LYS A 164 -8.17 20.06 -24.92
N SER A 165 -8.94 20.90 -25.63
CA SER A 165 -9.61 20.52 -26.88
C SER A 165 -8.66 20.24 -28.06
N ASN A 166 -7.37 20.56 -27.93
CA ASN A 166 -6.36 20.26 -28.94
C ASN A 166 -5.83 18.82 -28.83
N TYR A 167 -6.11 18.13 -27.72
CA TYR A 167 -5.60 16.79 -27.43
C TYR A 167 -6.70 15.75 -27.61
N ASP A 168 -6.35 14.66 -28.28
CA ASP A 168 -7.24 13.52 -28.48
C ASP A 168 -7.56 12.84 -27.15
N ASN A 169 -8.77 12.29 -27.04
CA ASN A 169 -9.23 11.56 -25.86
C ASN A 169 -9.03 10.05 -25.97
N SER A 170 -8.43 9.56 -27.05
CA SER A 170 -8.07 8.14 -27.24
C SER A 170 -6.92 7.69 -26.33
N ASN A 171 -6.85 6.38 -26.08
CA ASN A 171 -5.79 5.81 -25.25
C ASN A 171 -4.42 6.01 -25.89
N LEU A 172 -3.44 6.34 -25.06
CA LEU A 172 -2.06 6.51 -25.48
C LEU A 172 -1.39 5.15 -25.67
N GLU A 173 -0.36 5.12 -26.51
CA GLU A 173 0.59 4.00 -26.49
C GLU A 173 1.23 3.89 -25.10
N ILE A 174 1.22 2.69 -24.54
CA ILE A 174 1.76 2.40 -23.21
C ILE A 174 3.26 2.17 -23.35
N ILE A 175 4.05 3.10 -22.80
CA ILE A 175 5.52 3.08 -22.87
C ILE A 175 6.15 2.60 -21.56
N SER A 176 5.38 2.60 -20.47
CA SER A 176 5.80 2.09 -19.17
C SER A 176 5.81 0.56 -19.16
N LYS A 177 6.56 -0.02 -18.22
CA LYS A 177 6.70 -1.45 -18.01
C LYS A 177 6.26 -1.81 -16.59
N PRO A 178 6.06 -3.11 -16.29
CA PRO A 178 5.68 -3.52 -14.93
C PRO A 178 6.69 -3.14 -13.85
N ASP A 179 7.97 -3.02 -14.22
CA ASP A 179 9.05 -2.55 -13.34
C ASP A 179 9.25 -1.03 -13.39
N SER A 180 8.53 -0.28 -14.23
CA SER A 180 8.53 1.19 -14.17
C SER A 180 7.87 1.70 -12.89
N LEU A 181 8.33 2.85 -12.42
CA LEU A 181 7.75 3.53 -11.26
C LEU A 181 6.28 3.88 -11.52
N ALA A 182 5.45 3.66 -10.51
CA ALA A 182 4.07 4.13 -10.45
C ALA A 182 4.00 5.43 -9.62
N TYR A 183 4.66 5.46 -8.46
CA TYR A 183 4.69 6.63 -7.60
C TYR A 183 5.94 6.68 -6.72
N VAL A 184 6.20 7.87 -6.17
CA VAL A 184 7.16 8.09 -5.09
C VAL A 184 6.47 8.78 -3.93
N ILE A 185 6.43 8.15 -2.76
CA ILE A 185 5.86 8.74 -1.53
C ILE A 185 6.97 9.07 -0.54
N TYR A 186 6.94 10.30 0.00
CA TYR A 186 7.91 10.75 0.98
C TYR A 186 7.49 10.44 2.41
N THR A 187 8.25 9.57 3.07
CA THR A 187 8.04 9.21 4.48
C THR A 187 8.96 10.02 5.40
N SER A 188 8.64 10.07 6.69
CA SER A 188 9.51 10.67 7.70
C SER A 188 10.79 9.86 7.85
N GLY A 189 11.95 10.49 7.60
CA GLY A 189 13.25 9.87 7.84
C GLY A 189 13.62 9.91 9.33
N THR A 190 14.27 8.85 9.81
CA THR A 190 14.83 8.79 11.17
C THR A 190 15.90 9.85 11.43
N THR A 191 16.55 10.35 10.35
CA THR A 191 17.53 11.43 10.37
C THR A 191 16.91 12.83 10.32
N GLY A 192 15.57 12.92 10.32
CA GLY A 192 14.80 14.18 10.27
C GLY A 192 14.48 14.66 8.85
N GLN A 193 15.22 14.24 7.82
CA GLN A 193 14.89 14.55 6.43
C GLN A 193 13.96 13.50 5.82
N PRO A 194 12.89 13.89 5.10
CA PRO A 194 12.03 12.96 4.38
C PRO A 194 12.80 12.09 3.38
N LYS A 195 12.28 10.89 3.08
CA LYS A 195 12.86 9.97 2.08
C LYS A 195 11.78 9.53 1.11
N GLY A 196 12.03 9.69 -0.20
CA GLY A 196 11.12 9.23 -1.24
C GLY A 196 11.24 7.72 -1.44
N VAL A 197 10.15 6.98 -1.26
CA VAL A 197 10.08 5.53 -1.49
C VAL A 197 9.57 5.29 -2.90
N MET A 198 10.36 4.60 -3.74
CA MET A 198 10.08 4.38 -5.15
C MET A 198 9.32 3.08 -5.40
N ILE A 199 8.04 3.17 -5.77
CA ILE A 199 7.16 2.00 -5.95
C ILE A 199 6.92 1.72 -7.42
N GLU A 200 7.00 0.45 -7.81
CA GLU A 200 6.83 -0.04 -9.17
C GLU A 200 5.40 -0.54 -9.41
N ASN A 201 4.94 -0.50 -10.67
CA ASN A 201 3.59 -0.93 -11.06
C ASN A 201 3.25 -2.34 -10.55
N LYS A 202 4.15 -3.31 -10.72
CA LYS A 202 3.93 -4.71 -10.32
C LYS A 202 3.63 -4.89 -8.82
N GLY A 203 4.16 -4.01 -7.96
CA GLY A 203 3.93 -4.06 -6.52
C GLY A 203 2.50 -3.65 -6.19
N VAL A 204 2.02 -2.57 -6.82
CA VAL A 204 0.64 -2.09 -6.70
C VAL A 204 -0.33 -3.13 -7.22
N ILE A 205 -0.07 -3.73 -8.39
CA ILE A 205 -0.94 -4.75 -8.97
C ILE A 205 -1.03 -5.98 -8.07
N ASN A 206 0.08 -6.41 -7.45
CA ASN A 206 0.06 -7.50 -6.49
C ASN A 206 -0.82 -7.19 -5.27
N LEU A 207 -0.65 -5.99 -4.70
CA LEU A 207 -1.47 -5.53 -3.58
C LEU A 207 -2.96 -5.56 -3.96
N ILE A 208 -3.33 -4.92 -5.08
CA ILE A 208 -4.74 -4.83 -5.48
C ILE A 208 -5.33 -6.21 -5.79
N GLN A 209 -4.60 -7.10 -6.46
CA GLN A 209 -5.08 -8.47 -6.69
C GLN A 209 -5.31 -9.21 -5.35
N SER A 210 -4.38 -9.08 -4.41
CA SER A 210 -4.52 -9.68 -3.08
C SER A 210 -5.76 -9.17 -2.36
N GLN A 211 -5.98 -7.85 -2.37
CA GLN A 211 -7.10 -7.22 -1.68
C GLN A 211 -8.44 -7.49 -2.38
N THR A 212 -8.46 -7.54 -3.71
CA THR A 212 -9.65 -7.95 -4.48
C THR A 212 -10.11 -9.35 -4.06
N GLU A 213 -9.19 -10.31 -3.96
CA GLU A 213 -9.51 -11.69 -3.57
C GLU A 213 -9.93 -11.78 -2.11
N GLN A 214 -9.19 -11.12 -1.22
CA GLN A 214 -9.43 -11.16 0.21
C GLN A 214 -10.77 -10.54 0.59
N PHE A 215 -11.04 -9.33 0.08
CA PHE A 215 -12.27 -8.61 0.38
C PHE A 215 -13.46 -9.07 -0.46
N GLN A 216 -13.23 -9.93 -1.46
CA GLN A 216 -14.24 -10.37 -2.41
C GLN A 216 -14.91 -9.19 -3.10
N ILE A 217 -14.11 -8.24 -3.58
CA ILE A 217 -14.61 -6.98 -4.14
C ILE A 217 -15.59 -7.28 -5.29
N GLU A 218 -16.81 -6.76 -5.14
CA GLU A 218 -17.83 -6.82 -6.17
C GLU A 218 -17.86 -5.52 -7.00
N LYS A 219 -18.43 -5.63 -8.21
CA LYS A 219 -18.72 -4.44 -9.03
C LYS A 219 -19.74 -3.57 -8.30
N ASP A 220 -19.68 -2.26 -8.50
CA ASP A 220 -20.58 -1.26 -7.90
C ASP A 220 -20.37 -0.98 -6.39
N GLU A 221 -19.32 -1.54 -5.77
CA GLU A 221 -18.92 -1.13 -4.42
C GLU A 221 -18.53 0.36 -4.34
N LYS A 222 -18.71 0.95 -3.15
CA LYS A 222 -18.50 2.39 -2.91
C LYS A 222 -17.37 2.58 -1.90
N ILE A 223 -16.17 2.83 -2.43
CA ILE A 223 -14.94 2.93 -1.65
C ILE A 223 -14.68 4.39 -1.28
N LEU A 224 -14.46 4.65 0.01
CA LEU A 224 -14.16 5.99 0.49
C LEU A 224 -12.66 6.29 0.35
N LEU A 225 -12.32 7.33 -0.41
CA LEU A 225 -11.00 7.94 -0.32
C LEU A 225 -10.98 8.79 0.95
N PHE A 226 -10.50 8.19 2.04
CA PHE A 226 -10.38 8.82 3.35
C PHE A 226 -8.95 9.34 3.57
N SER A 227 -7.96 8.50 3.25
CA SER A 227 -6.55 8.82 3.41
C SER A 227 -6.14 10.02 2.56
N ASN A 228 -5.19 10.81 3.07
CA ASN A 228 -4.56 11.85 2.27
C ASN A 228 -3.67 11.18 1.22
N TYR A 229 -3.75 11.64 -0.04
CA TYR A 229 -3.07 11.02 -1.18
C TYR A 229 -1.54 11.13 -1.15
N SER A 230 -0.98 11.91 -0.21
CA SER A 230 0.45 11.92 0.10
C SER A 230 0.89 10.79 1.04
N PHE A 231 -0.05 9.96 1.50
CA PHE A 231 0.21 8.72 2.24
C PHE A 231 -0.23 7.52 1.39
N ASP A 232 0.50 6.44 1.53
CA ASP A 232 0.38 5.23 0.72
C ASP A 232 -0.92 4.45 0.96
N ALA A 233 -1.58 4.60 2.12
CA ALA A 233 -2.93 4.06 2.34
C ALA A 233 -3.97 4.53 1.30
N SER A 234 -3.74 5.69 0.64
CA SER A 234 -4.58 6.15 -0.45
C SER A 234 -4.45 5.31 -1.74
N ILE A 235 -3.30 4.66 -1.94
CA ILE A 235 -3.00 3.84 -3.12
C ILE A 235 -3.95 2.65 -3.18
N GLU A 236 -4.12 1.97 -2.04
CA GLU A 236 -5.10 0.91 -1.93
C GLU A 236 -6.51 1.43 -2.24
N GLN A 237 -6.95 2.51 -1.61
CA GLN A 237 -8.29 3.08 -1.82
C GLN A 237 -8.55 3.45 -3.29
N ILE A 238 -7.58 4.12 -3.93
CA ILE A 238 -7.69 4.56 -5.33
C ILE A 238 -7.69 3.36 -6.27
N PHE A 239 -6.67 2.51 -6.21
CA PHE A 239 -6.47 1.45 -7.19
C PHE A 239 -7.33 0.21 -6.95
N LEU A 240 -7.73 -0.08 -5.71
CA LEU A 240 -8.76 -1.08 -5.43
C LEU A 240 -10.07 -0.68 -6.09
N THR A 241 -10.37 0.63 -6.13
CA THR A 241 -11.57 1.11 -6.81
C THR A 241 -11.46 0.98 -8.33
N ILE A 242 -10.52 1.73 -8.92
CA ILE A 242 -10.53 1.96 -10.37
C ILE A 242 -10.11 0.73 -11.19
N LEU A 243 -9.51 -0.28 -10.55
CA LEU A 243 -9.17 -1.54 -11.21
C LEU A 243 -10.24 -2.62 -11.05
N ASN A 244 -11.29 -2.41 -10.24
CA ASN A 244 -12.36 -3.39 -10.00
C ASN A 244 -13.75 -2.93 -10.47
N GLY A 245 -13.89 -1.73 -11.05
CA GLY A 245 -15.20 -1.25 -11.52
C GLY A 245 -16.08 -0.67 -10.42
N CYS A 246 -15.48 -0.32 -9.26
CA CYS A 246 -16.16 0.31 -8.14
C CYS A 246 -16.23 1.84 -8.32
N SER A 247 -16.86 2.54 -7.38
CA SER A 247 -16.92 4.01 -7.34
C SER A 247 -16.12 4.58 -6.17
N LEU A 248 -15.21 5.53 -6.45
CA LEU A 248 -14.38 6.21 -5.46
C LEU A 248 -15.08 7.48 -4.98
N PHE A 249 -15.41 7.53 -3.69
CA PHE A 249 -16.01 8.70 -3.05
C PHE A 249 -14.93 9.54 -2.37
N ILE A 250 -14.73 10.76 -2.84
CA ILE A 250 -13.69 11.65 -2.33
C ILE A 250 -14.30 12.58 -1.27
N LEU A 251 -13.72 12.58 -0.07
CA LEU A 251 -14.10 13.54 0.98
C LEU A 251 -13.57 14.94 0.68
N SER A 252 -14.44 15.94 0.86
CA SER A 252 -13.99 17.32 1.01
C SER A 252 -13.23 17.49 2.33
N LYS A 253 -12.38 18.51 2.40
CA LYS A 253 -11.62 18.84 3.61
C LYS A 253 -12.52 19.18 4.79
N GLU A 254 -13.65 19.84 4.52
CA GLU A 254 -14.66 20.17 5.54
C GLU A 254 -15.28 18.91 6.12
N THR A 255 -15.76 18.00 5.27
CA THR A 255 -16.37 16.73 5.71
C THR A 255 -15.39 15.85 6.47
N LEU A 256 -14.12 15.81 6.05
CA LEU A 256 -13.08 15.03 6.74
C LEU A 256 -12.81 15.51 8.18
N LEU A 257 -12.95 16.81 8.45
CA LEU A 257 -12.62 17.43 9.73
C LEU A 257 -13.79 17.49 10.72
N ASP A 258 -15.01 17.20 10.27
CA ASP A 258 -16.23 17.22 11.07
C ASP A 258 -16.84 15.80 11.18
N GLU A 259 -16.85 15.26 12.39
CA GLU A 259 -17.33 13.89 12.66
C GLU A 259 -18.80 13.69 12.26
N THR A 260 -19.65 14.71 12.43
CA THR A 260 -21.08 14.62 12.09
C THR A 260 -21.26 14.64 10.58
N LEU A 261 -20.55 15.51 9.86
CA LEU A 261 -20.58 15.54 8.40
C LEU A 261 -20.04 14.24 7.82
N LEU A 262 -18.95 13.71 8.36
CA LEU A 262 -18.35 12.45 7.95
C LEU A 262 -19.31 11.27 8.12
N GLU A 263 -19.90 11.11 9.30
CA GLU A 263 -20.86 10.03 9.54
C GLU A 263 -22.10 10.16 8.64
N ASN A 264 -22.58 11.38 8.40
CA ASN A 264 -23.69 11.62 7.46
C ASN A 264 -23.30 11.31 6.02
N PHE A 265 -22.05 11.59 5.61
CA PHE A 265 -21.54 11.27 4.30
C PHE A 265 -21.48 9.76 4.08
N ILE A 266 -20.91 9.01 5.04
CA ILE A 266 -20.82 7.54 4.99
C ILE A 266 -22.22 6.93 4.88
N TYR A 267 -23.16 7.41 5.71
CA TYR A 267 -24.53 6.95 5.72
C TYR A 267 -25.28 7.26 4.42
N LYS A 268 -25.27 8.52 3.98
CA LYS A 268 -26.05 8.99 2.81
C LYS A 268 -25.57 8.36 1.50
N ASN A 269 -24.25 8.19 1.36
CA ASN A 269 -23.68 7.64 0.14
C ASN A 269 -23.62 6.12 0.13
N GLU A 270 -24.00 5.45 1.23
CA GLU A 270 -23.96 3.99 1.38
C GLU A 270 -22.56 3.41 1.14
N ILE A 271 -21.55 4.04 1.74
CA ILE A 271 -20.16 3.59 1.62
C ILE A 271 -20.02 2.14 2.14
N THR A 272 -19.37 1.28 1.35
CA THR A 272 -19.15 -0.14 1.66
C THR A 272 -17.79 -0.41 2.29
N HIS A 273 -16.80 0.42 1.96
CA HIS A 273 -15.40 0.22 2.34
C HIS A 273 -14.80 1.49 2.95
N LEU A 274 -14.30 1.36 4.18
CA LEU A 274 -13.64 2.43 4.93
C LEU A 274 -12.28 1.96 5.45
N HIS A 275 -11.21 2.58 4.96
CA HIS A 275 -9.85 2.36 5.47
C HIS A 275 -9.31 3.67 6.07
N ALA A 276 -8.95 3.64 7.35
CA ALA A 276 -8.28 4.76 8.04
C ALA A 276 -7.36 4.29 9.17
N VAL A 277 -6.56 5.20 9.72
CA VAL A 277 -5.78 4.92 10.94
C VAL A 277 -6.71 4.71 12.16
N PRO A 278 -6.32 3.85 13.14
CA PRO A 278 -7.10 3.60 14.36
C PRO A 278 -7.59 4.86 15.08
N SER A 279 -6.77 5.91 15.15
CA SER A 279 -7.11 7.17 15.82
C SER A 279 -8.27 7.92 15.14
N LEU A 280 -8.48 7.73 13.85
CA LEU A 280 -9.58 8.33 13.09
C LEU A 280 -10.82 7.43 13.11
N LEU A 281 -10.64 6.11 13.05
CA LEU A 281 -11.75 5.16 13.21
C LEU A 281 -12.43 5.26 14.59
N ASN A 282 -11.67 5.57 15.64
CA ASN A 282 -12.23 5.79 16.98
C ASN A 282 -13.16 7.01 17.08
N LYS A 283 -13.12 7.93 16.10
CA LYS A 283 -14.01 9.10 16.05
C LYS A 283 -15.36 8.81 15.40
N ILE A 284 -15.44 7.72 14.65
CA ILE A 284 -16.67 7.29 13.97
C ILE A 284 -17.33 6.25 14.86
N ARG A 285 -18.57 6.50 15.28
CA ARG A 285 -19.28 5.54 16.13
C ARG A 285 -19.81 4.38 15.26
N PRO A 286 -19.44 3.12 15.53
CA PRO A 286 -20.02 1.98 14.83
C PRO A 286 -21.54 1.95 14.99
N ASP A 287 -22.25 1.83 13.86
CA ASP A 287 -23.71 1.91 13.79
C ASP A 287 -24.24 1.08 12.62
N ASN A 288 -25.28 0.28 12.86
CA ASN A 288 -25.93 -0.58 11.85
C ASN A 288 -26.65 0.23 10.75
N ARG A 289 -26.75 1.56 10.89
CA ARG A 289 -27.26 2.40 9.80
C ARG A 289 -26.31 2.47 8.60
N PHE A 290 -25.02 2.23 8.79
CA PHE A 290 -24.06 2.26 7.69
C PHE A 290 -24.17 1.04 6.80
N SER A 291 -23.89 1.21 5.51
CA SER A 291 -23.80 0.11 4.53
C SER A 291 -22.39 -0.50 4.47
N LEU A 292 -21.57 -0.28 5.50
CA LEU A 292 -20.20 -0.75 5.54
C LEU A 292 -20.18 -2.28 5.56
N GLU A 293 -19.54 -2.87 4.56
CA GLU A 293 -19.24 -4.30 4.52
C GLU A 293 -17.91 -4.59 5.20
N ARG A 294 -16.99 -3.61 5.16
CA ARG A 294 -15.68 -3.73 5.81
C ARG A 294 -15.10 -2.40 6.29
N VAL A 295 -14.39 -2.50 7.41
CA VAL A 295 -13.58 -1.43 7.99
C VAL A 295 -12.17 -1.94 8.19
N ILE A 296 -11.20 -1.17 7.70
CA ILE A 296 -9.78 -1.50 7.74
C ILE A 296 -9.04 -0.47 8.58
N ALA A 297 -8.27 -0.97 9.55
CA ALA A 297 -7.34 -0.21 10.35
C ALA A 297 -5.91 -0.50 9.92
N GLY A 298 -5.16 0.54 9.54
CA GLY A 298 -3.76 0.42 9.13
C GLY A 298 -2.93 1.63 9.54
N GLY A 299 -1.61 1.48 9.55
CA GLY A 299 -0.66 2.59 9.76
C GLY A 299 -0.43 3.03 11.22
N ASP A 300 -1.11 2.45 12.20
CA ASP A 300 -0.85 2.64 13.63
C ASP A 300 -1.30 1.40 14.43
N ILE A 301 -0.98 1.35 15.73
CA ILE A 301 -1.39 0.26 16.61
C ILE A 301 -2.92 0.26 16.78
N CYS A 302 -3.55 -0.83 16.35
CA CYS A 302 -4.97 -1.06 16.58
C CYS A 302 -5.23 -1.62 18.00
N SER A 303 -6.27 -1.13 18.67
CA SER A 303 -6.73 -1.68 19.94
C SER A 303 -7.75 -2.80 19.74
N ILE A 304 -7.80 -3.73 20.68
CA ILE A 304 -8.81 -4.82 20.68
C ILE A 304 -10.23 -4.26 20.85
N GLU A 305 -10.39 -3.15 21.56
CA GLU A 305 -11.67 -2.46 21.73
C GLU A 305 -12.21 -1.91 20.42
N LEU A 306 -11.33 -1.32 19.59
CA LEU A 306 -11.70 -0.83 18.26
C LEU A 306 -12.09 -1.99 17.34
N ALA A 307 -11.29 -3.06 17.32
CA ALA A 307 -11.60 -4.24 16.52
C ALA A 307 -12.95 -4.86 16.91
N LYS A 308 -13.20 -5.03 18.23
CA LYS A 308 -14.47 -5.55 18.74
C LYS A 308 -15.67 -4.68 18.42
N SER A 309 -15.51 -3.36 18.39
CA SER A 309 -16.63 -2.45 18.15
C SER A 309 -17.09 -2.52 16.69
N TRP A 310 -16.16 -2.52 15.74
CA TRP A 310 -16.46 -2.62 14.30
C TRP A 310 -16.82 -4.03 13.84
N SER A 311 -16.19 -5.07 14.40
CA SER A 311 -16.48 -6.47 14.04
C SER A 311 -17.89 -6.91 14.41
N SER A 312 -18.62 -6.10 15.18
CA SER A 312 -20.04 -6.34 15.50
C SER A 312 -21.00 -5.85 14.42
N ILE A 313 -20.50 -5.04 13.47
CA ILE A 313 -21.27 -4.38 12.42
C ILE A 313 -20.89 -4.94 11.04
N CYS A 314 -19.60 -5.14 10.80
CA CYS A 314 -19.02 -5.50 9.50
C CYS A 314 -17.72 -6.28 9.69
N ASP A 315 -17.09 -6.75 8.60
CA ASP A 315 -15.76 -7.35 8.73
C ASP A 315 -14.73 -6.28 9.10
N PHE A 316 -13.89 -6.58 10.10
CA PHE A 316 -12.85 -5.67 10.56
C PHE A 316 -11.47 -6.24 10.25
N TYR A 317 -10.66 -5.48 9.53
CA TYR A 317 -9.31 -5.84 9.17
C TYR A 317 -8.29 -4.97 9.91
N ASN A 318 -7.23 -5.60 10.39
CA ASN A 318 -6.05 -4.94 10.93
C ASN A 318 -4.89 -5.21 9.98
N GLU A 319 -4.35 -4.16 9.40
CA GLU A 319 -3.31 -4.22 8.38
C GLU A 319 -1.98 -3.68 8.90
N TYR A 320 -0.91 -4.29 8.41
CA TYR A 320 0.45 -3.85 8.64
C TYR A 320 1.25 -3.88 7.33
N GLY A 321 1.89 -2.76 7.04
CA GLY A 321 2.88 -2.66 5.98
C GLY A 321 3.61 -1.32 6.08
N PRO A 322 4.95 -1.31 5.99
CA PRO A 322 5.68 -0.08 5.73
C PRO A 322 5.55 0.34 4.26
N THR A 323 5.72 1.63 3.98
CA THR A 323 5.69 2.16 2.60
C THR A 323 6.67 1.45 1.67
N GLU A 324 7.81 1.01 2.18
CA GLU A 324 8.85 0.29 1.45
C GLU A 324 8.44 -1.09 0.91
N THR A 325 7.28 -1.59 1.32
CA THR A 325 6.72 -2.89 0.91
C THR A 325 5.34 -2.78 0.26
N THR A 326 5.02 -1.58 -0.25
CA THR A 326 3.78 -1.25 -0.97
C THR A 326 2.52 -1.40 -0.11
N VAL A 327 2.29 -0.41 0.75
CA VAL A 327 1.06 -0.21 1.55
C VAL A 327 0.86 -1.28 2.63
N THR A 328 0.43 -2.48 2.24
CA THR A 328 0.03 -3.57 3.15
C THR A 328 0.81 -4.81 2.79
N SER A 329 1.32 -5.51 3.81
CA SER A 329 2.13 -6.72 3.64
C SER A 329 1.64 -7.87 4.51
N VAL A 330 0.99 -7.56 5.63
CA VAL A 330 0.42 -8.52 6.56
C VAL A 330 -0.97 -8.03 6.93
N GLU A 331 -1.93 -8.94 6.97
CA GLU A 331 -3.32 -8.60 7.26
C GLU A 331 -3.99 -9.64 8.17
N PHE A 332 -4.84 -9.14 9.07
CA PHE A 332 -5.69 -9.92 9.94
C PHE A 332 -7.17 -9.52 9.86
N CYS A 333 -8.04 -10.43 9.41
CA CYS A 333 -9.48 -10.28 9.60
C CYS A 333 -9.86 -10.71 11.02
N TYR A 334 -10.16 -9.75 11.89
CA TYR A 334 -10.45 -10.03 13.30
C TYR A 334 -11.80 -10.73 13.44
N LYS A 335 -11.81 -11.92 14.08
CA LYS A 335 -13.05 -12.58 14.51
C LYS A 335 -13.23 -12.48 16.04
N GLN A 336 -14.48 -12.45 16.48
CA GLN A 336 -14.81 -12.20 17.87
C GLN A 336 -14.20 -13.27 18.80
N ASN A 337 -13.49 -12.82 19.84
CA ASN A 337 -12.74 -13.62 20.84
C ASN A 337 -11.38 -14.15 20.38
N GLU A 338 -10.87 -13.71 19.23
CA GLU A 338 -9.49 -13.96 18.84
C GLU A 338 -8.52 -12.99 19.52
N ILE A 339 -7.25 -13.37 19.54
CA ILE A 339 -6.16 -12.48 19.96
C ILE A 339 -5.91 -11.52 18.80
N LEU A 340 -5.94 -10.20 19.06
CA LEU A 340 -5.62 -9.22 18.02
C LEU A 340 -4.18 -9.41 17.56
N SER A 341 -4.01 -9.46 16.25
CA SER A 341 -2.75 -9.70 15.56
C SER A 341 -2.68 -8.78 14.34
N ILE A 342 -1.48 -8.60 13.77
CA ILE A 342 -1.34 -8.00 12.43
C ILE A 342 -1.55 -9.05 11.32
N GLY A 343 -1.60 -10.34 11.68
CA GLY A 343 -2.12 -11.43 10.84
C GLY A 343 -1.07 -12.18 10.05
N ARG A 344 -1.38 -12.52 8.80
CA ARG A 344 -0.51 -13.32 7.91
C ARG A 344 -0.06 -12.53 6.69
N PRO A 345 1.06 -12.89 6.06
CA PRO A 345 1.53 -12.22 4.85
C PRO A 345 0.47 -12.30 3.73
N ILE A 346 0.29 -11.22 2.99
CA ILE A 346 -0.60 -11.17 1.83
C ILE A 346 -0.02 -11.96 0.65
N SER A 347 -0.78 -12.06 -0.45
CA SER A 347 -0.34 -12.74 -1.67
C SER A 347 1.04 -12.27 -2.15
N ASN A 348 1.86 -13.25 -2.55
CA ASN A 348 3.25 -13.10 -3.01
C ASN A 348 4.17 -12.31 -2.07
N THR A 349 3.88 -12.33 -0.77
CA THR A 349 4.67 -11.69 0.28
C THR A 349 5.19 -12.73 1.27
N GLN A 350 6.45 -12.60 1.69
CA GLN A 350 7.04 -13.45 2.71
C GLN A 350 7.52 -12.60 3.88
N VAL A 351 7.29 -13.08 5.10
CA VAL A 351 7.77 -12.46 6.33
C VAL A 351 8.77 -13.37 7.03
N TYR A 352 9.85 -12.79 7.51
CA TYR A 352 10.85 -13.49 8.32
C TYR A 352 11.03 -12.78 9.65
N ILE A 353 10.93 -13.52 10.75
CA ILE A 353 11.24 -13.03 12.09
C ILE A 353 12.60 -13.61 12.49
N LEU A 354 13.61 -12.74 12.56
CA LEU A 354 15.02 -13.13 12.66
C LEU A 354 15.72 -12.55 13.88
N ASP A 355 16.78 -13.21 14.33
CA ASP A 355 17.70 -12.68 15.33
C ASP A 355 18.75 -11.72 14.72
N GLN A 356 19.70 -11.27 15.54
CA GLN A 356 20.77 -10.34 15.13
C GLN A 356 21.71 -10.92 14.06
N ASP A 357 21.85 -12.25 14.04
CA ASP A 357 22.65 -12.99 13.07
C ASP A 357 21.85 -13.40 11.81
N LYS A 358 20.60 -12.92 11.69
CA LYS A 358 19.65 -13.23 10.61
C LYS A 358 19.26 -14.72 10.56
N LYS A 359 19.28 -15.40 11.70
CA LYS A 359 18.73 -16.75 11.83
C LYS A 359 17.27 -16.67 12.26
N VAL A 360 16.46 -17.61 11.79
CA VAL A 360 15.04 -17.69 12.13
C VAL A 360 14.85 -18.00 13.62
N VAL A 361 13.93 -17.28 14.28
CA VAL A 361 13.61 -17.50 15.70
C VAL A 361 12.39 -18.43 15.86
N PRO A 362 12.29 -19.19 16.96
CA PRO A 362 11.13 -20.06 17.21
C PRO A 362 9.80 -19.31 17.34
N ILE A 363 8.70 -20.05 17.20
CA ILE A 363 7.35 -19.55 17.50
C ILE A 363 7.31 -18.99 18.94
N GLY A 364 6.71 -17.80 19.10
CA GLY A 364 6.58 -17.11 20.37
C GLY A 364 7.81 -16.31 20.82
N VAL A 365 8.94 -16.43 20.11
CA VAL A 365 10.17 -15.68 20.40
C VAL A 365 10.19 -14.38 19.60
N THR A 366 10.49 -13.28 20.28
CA THR A 366 10.66 -11.97 19.64
C THR A 366 11.90 -11.96 18.76
N GLY A 367 11.72 -11.51 17.53
CA GLY A 367 12.81 -11.19 16.62
C GLY A 367 12.47 -9.95 15.81
N LYS A 368 13.40 -9.57 14.94
CA LYS A 368 13.24 -8.46 14.02
C LYS A 368 12.48 -8.91 12.77
N LEU A 369 11.53 -8.10 12.34
CA LEU A 369 10.66 -8.38 11.20
C LEU A 369 11.35 -7.94 9.89
N TYR A 370 11.34 -8.85 8.92
CA TYR A 370 11.82 -8.63 7.56
C TYR A 370 10.72 -9.03 6.58
N ILE A 371 10.60 -8.30 5.48
CA ILE A 371 9.58 -8.55 4.44
C ILE A 371 10.27 -8.78 3.09
N SER A 372 9.80 -9.76 2.33
CA SER A 372 10.21 -10.03 0.95
C SER A 372 8.98 -10.21 0.05
N GLY A 373 9.20 -10.32 -1.24
CA GLY A 373 8.15 -10.61 -2.22
C GLY A 373 7.83 -9.47 -3.18
N ALA A 374 6.69 -9.59 -3.84
CA ALA A 374 6.29 -8.74 -4.97
C ALA A 374 6.06 -7.27 -4.60
N GLY A 375 5.70 -7.00 -3.34
CA GLY A 375 5.46 -5.64 -2.83
C GLY A 375 6.73 -4.83 -2.52
N LEU A 376 7.93 -5.41 -2.63
CA LEU A 376 9.17 -4.66 -2.34
C LEU A 376 9.32 -3.45 -3.27
N SER A 377 9.52 -2.28 -2.68
CA SER A 377 9.87 -1.07 -3.42
C SER A 377 11.23 -1.19 -4.09
N ARG A 378 11.48 -0.35 -5.09
CA ARG A 378 12.79 -0.28 -5.76
C ARG A 378 13.88 0.22 -4.81
N GLY A 379 13.49 1.00 -3.79
CA GLY A 379 14.36 1.59 -2.79
C GLY A 379 14.03 3.06 -2.53
N TYR A 380 15.02 3.79 -2.05
CA TYR A 380 14.88 5.22 -1.73
C TYR A 380 15.46 6.09 -2.85
N LEU A 381 14.66 7.08 -3.27
CA LEU A 381 15.07 8.07 -4.26
C LEU A 381 16.34 8.80 -3.78
N ASN A 382 17.34 8.88 -4.66
CA ASN A 382 18.63 9.54 -4.42
C ASN A 382 19.40 9.08 -3.16
N LYS A 383 19.08 7.90 -2.61
CA LYS A 383 19.72 7.36 -1.40
C LYS A 383 20.17 5.90 -1.60
N PRO A 384 21.17 5.64 -2.46
CA PRO A 384 21.63 4.28 -2.76
C PRO A 384 22.25 3.57 -1.55
N GLU A 385 22.95 4.29 -0.67
CA GLU A 385 23.55 3.72 0.54
C GLU A 385 22.49 3.24 1.53
N LEU A 386 21.48 4.08 1.81
CA LEU A 386 20.36 3.70 2.66
C LEU A 386 19.54 2.55 2.04
N THR A 387 19.41 2.55 0.71
CA THR A 387 18.76 1.45 -0.01
C THR A 387 19.53 0.14 0.18
N ALA A 388 20.86 0.15 0.04
CA ALA A 388 21.67 -1.04 0.27
C ALA A 388 21.66 -1.51 1.73
N GLU A 389 21.56 -0.57 2.69
CA GLU A 389 21.42 -0.88 4.12
C GLU A 389 20.09 -1.57 4.44
N LYS A 390 18.99 -1.07 3.88
CA LYS A 390 17.64 -1.52 4.23
C LYS A 390 17.11 -2.68 3.38
N PHE A 391 17.54 -2.80 2.12
CA PHE A 391 17.11 -3.83 1.19
C PHE A 391 18.24 -4.84 0.97
N ILE A 392 18.34 -5.79 1.91
CA ILE A 392 19.44 -6.76 1.98
C ILE A 392 19.12 -8.04 1.20
N VAL A 393 20.16 -8.81 0.90
CA VAL A 393 20.01 -10.13 0.26
C VAL A 393 19.18 -11.06 1.15
N ASN A 394 18.20 -11.75 0.57
CA ASN A 394 17.44 -12.79 1.27
C ASN A 394 18.29 -14.08 1.38
N PRO A 395 18.68 -14.54 2.58
CA PRO A 395 19.47 -15.76 2.72
C PRO A 395 18.65 -17.05 2.53
N PHE A 396 17.32 -16.97 2.50
CA PHE A 396 16.42 -18.12 2.44
C PHE A 396 15.90 -18.42 1.02
N GLU A 397 16.03 -17.46 0.11
CA GLU A 397 15.63 -17.60 -1.28
C GLU A 397 16.63 -16.88 -2.20
N ALA A 398 17.29 -17.65 -3.06
CA ALA A 398 18.36 -17.12 -3.91
C ALA A 398 17.81 -16.14 -4.95
N GLY A 399 18.47 -14.99 -5.09
CA GLY A 399 18.13 -13.97 -6.08
C GLY A 399 17.04 -12.99 -5.62
N THR A 400 16.48 -13.15 -4.43
CA THR A 400 15.53 -12.19 -3.85
C THR A 400 16.19 -11.31 -2.80
N LYS A 401 15.50 -10.22 -2.44
CA LYS A 401 15.89 -9.29 -1.36
C LYS A 401 14.85 -9.34 -0.26
N MET A 402 15.20 -8.85 0.92
CA MET A 402 14.25 -8.56 2.00
C MET A 402 14.50 -7.17 2.54
N TYR A 403 13.42 -6.47 2.88
CA TYR A 403 13.42 -5.17 3.53
C TYR A 403 13.50 -5.36 5.05
N ASP A 404 14.46 -4.68 5.66
CA ASP A 404 14.61 -4.56 7.12
C ASP A 404 13.67 -3.47 7.65
N THR A 405 12.56 -3.86 8.29
CA THR A 405 11.53 -2.90 8.73
C THR A 405 11.95 -2.09 9.94
N GLY A 406 12.90 -2.61 10.73
CA GLY A 406 13.22 -2.05 12.05
C GLY A 406 12.21 -2.41 13.15
N ASP A 407 11.20 -3.21 12.85
CA ASP A 407 10.16 -3.59 13.80
C ASP A 407 10.46 -4.92 14.48
N LEU A 408 9.92 -5.10 15.70
CA LEU A 408 9.97 -6.32 16.47
C LEU A 408 8.61 -7.01 16.42
N ALA A 409 8.64 -8.31 16.20
CA ALA A 409 7.44 -9.13 16.15
C ALA A 409 7.75 -10.58 16.55
N ARG A 410 6.72 -11.42 16.61
CA ARG A 410 6.85 -12.86 16.77
C ARG A 410 5.75 -13.63 16.04
N TRP A 411 6.09 -14.83 15.57
CA TRP A 411 5.09 -15.78 15.09
C TRP A 411 4.27 -16.35 16.25
N LEU A 412 2.97 -16.50 16.02
CA LEU A 412 2.04 -17.25 16.85
C LEU A 412 1.89 -18.68 16.33
N PRO A 413 1.42 -19.64 17.15
CA PRO A 413 1.31 -21.05 16.75
C PRO A 413 0.41 -21.32 15.55
N ASP A 414 -0.54 -20.43 15.30
CA ASP A 414 -1.46 -20.45 14.16
C ASP A 414 -0.88 -19.75 12.92
N GLY A 415 0.37 -19.29 12.95
CA GLY A 415 1.00 -18.57 11.84
C GLY A 415 0.57 -17.12 11.71
N ASN A 416 -0.20 -16.57 12.65
CA ASN A 416 -0.39 -15.12 12.75
C ASN A 416 0.85 -14.43 13.35
N ILE A 417 1.00 -13.13 13.14
CA ILE A 417 2.13 -12.33 13.62
C ILE A 417 1.66 -11.34 14.68
N GLU A 418 2.31 -11.34 15.84
CA GLU A 418 2.10 -10.31 16.85
C GLU A 418 3.17 -9.22 16.72
N PHE A 419 2.74 -7.98 16.52
CA PHE A 419 3.60 -6.80 16.49
C PHE A 419 3.94 -6.35 17.92
N LEU A 420 5.20 -6.02 18.18
CA LEU A 420 5.71 -5.70 19.52
C LEU A 420 6.31 -4.29 19.65
N GLY A 421 6.44 -3.55 18.55
CA GLY A 421 7.00 -2.20 18.52
C GLY A 421 8.25 -2.10 17.65
N ARG A 422 9.02 -1.01 17.82
CA ARG A 422 10.29 -0.78 17.11
C ARG A 422 11.49 -1.27 17.92
N ALA A 423 12.50 -1.76 17.22
CA ALA A 423 13.75 -2.26 17.78
C ALA A 423 14.64 -1.17 18.39
#